data_AF-T1G8A0-F1
#
_entry.id   AF-T1G8A0-F1
#
_cell.length_a   1.000
_cell.length_b   1.000
_cell.length_c   1.000
_cell.angle_alpha   90.00
_cell.angle_beta   90.00
_cell.angle_gamma   90.00
#
_symmetry.space_group_name_H-M   'P 1'
#
loop_
_entity.id
_entity.type
_entity.pdbx_description
1 polymer ?
#
loop_
_entity_poly.entity_id
_entity_poly.type
_entity_poly.pdbx_seq_one_letter_code
_entity_poly.pdbx_strand_id
1 'polypeptide(L)' 'RVKNGVGIFIKEPLAQEVLDIKRINLRLTGIKLRLEKQTMTIFSAYASQTGESEEMKSD' A
#
# COMPACT_ATOMS: atom_id res chain seq x y z
N ARG A 1 3.98 -2.11 20.97
CA ARG A 1 2.85 -1.29 20.47
C ARG A 1 3.02 -1.17 18.97
N VAL A 2 2.21 -1.84 18.15
CA VAL A 2 2.33 -1.72 16.70
C VAL A 2 1.10 -0.99 16.21
N LYS A 3 1.25 0.31 15.97
CA LYS A 3 0.16 1.18 15.51
C LYS A 3 0.44 1.56 14.08
N ASN A 4 -0.52 1.31 13.20
CA ASN A 4 -0.59 1.72 11.80
C ASN A 4 0.01 0.67 10.85
N GLY A 5 -0.85 -0.28 10.47
CA GLY A 5 -0.62 -1.14 9.32
C GLY A 5 -1.49 -0.73 8.13
N VAL A 6 -1.17 -1.26 6.97
CA VAL A 6 -1.87 -0.96 5.72
C VAL A 6 -2.50 -2.19 5.11
N GLY A 7 -3.52 -1.96 4.29
CA GLY A 7 -4.24 -2.96 3.52
C GLY A 7 -4.77 -2.32 2.24
N ILE A 8 -5.14 -3.16 1.28
CA ILE A 8 -5.81 -2.73 0.05
C ILE A 8 -7.17 -3.42 0.02
N PHE A 9 -8.24 -2.63 -0.05
CA PHE A 9 -9.60 -3.14 -0.25
C PHE A 9 -9.93 -3.17 -1.73
N ILE A 10 -10.56 -4.26 -2.16
CA ILE A 10 -10.90 -4.50 -3.55
C ILE A 10 -12.40 -4.81 -3.59
N LYS A 11 -13.12 -4.11 -4.47
CA LYS A 11 -14.55 -4.38 -4.69
C LYS A 11 -14.68 -5.80 -5.25
N GLU A 12 -15.69 -6.54 -4.81
CA GLU A 12 -15.89 -7.96 -5.16
C GLU A 12 -15.74 -8.30 -6.66
N PRO A 13 -16.29 -7.52 -7.62
CA PRO A 13 -16.12 -7.81 -9.05
C PRO A 13 -14.67 -7.72 -9.54
N LEU A 14 -13.83 -6.93 -8.86
CA LEU A 14 -12.41 -6.75 -9.19
C LEU A 14 -11.52 -7.79 -8.50
N ALA A 15 -12.04 -8.55 -7.53
CA ALA A 15 -11.25 -9.54 -6.82
C ALA A 15 -10.74 -10.65 -7.74
N GLN A 16 -11.52 -11.01 -8.77
CA GLN A 16 -11.13 -12.00 -9.80
C GLN A 16 -10.03 -11.50 -10.74
N GLU A 17 -9.82 -10.18 -10.81
CA GLU A 17 -8.81 -9.57 -11.68
C GLU A 17 -7.47 -9.36 -10.97
N VAL A 18 -7.37 -9.74 -9.69
CA VAL A 18 -6.12 -9.69 -8.93
C VAL A 18 -5.21 -10.82 -9.36
N LEU A 19 -4.05 -10.48 -9.90
CA LEU A 19 -3.05 -11.43 -10.39
C LEU A 19 -2.06 -11.84 -9.31
N ASP A 20 -1.77 -10.94 -8.36
CA ASP A 20 -0.79 -11.18 -7.30
C ASP A 20 -1.09 -10.30 -6.08
N ILE A 21 -0.77 -10.82 -4.89
CA ILE A 21 -0.87 -10.09 -3.61
C ILE A 21 0.44 -10.30 -2.86
N LYS A 22 1.14 -9.21 -2.59
CA LYS A 22 2.42 -9.24 -1.88
C LYS A 22 2.34 -8.39 -0.60
N ARG A 23 2.34 -9.05 0.55
CA ARG A 23 2.51 -8.39 1.84
C ARG A 23 3.99 -8.36 2.20
N ILE A 24 4.60 -7.17 2.15
CA ILE A 24 6.06 -7.02 2.36
C ILE A 24 6.35 -6.84 3.84
N ASN A 25 5.61 -5.95 4.51
CA ASN A 25 5.64 -5.80 5.96
C ASN A 25 4.30 -5.20 6.42
N LEU A 26 4.20 -4.81 7.69
CA LEU A 26 2.95 -4.25 8.21
C LEU A 26 2.56 -2.91 7.53
N ARG A 27 3.55 -2.15 7.07
CA ARG A 27 3.39 -0.80 6.49
C ARG A 27 3.51 -0.77 4.98
N LEU A 28 3.69 -1.91 4.31
CA LEU A 28 3.79 -2.00 2.86
C LEU A 28 3.13 -3.29 2.37
N THR A 29 2.09 -3.11 1.57
CA THR A 29 1.42 -4.19 0.84
C THR A 29 1.26 -3.77 -0.62
N GLY A 30 1.30 -4.72 -1.53
CA GLY A 30 1.07 -4.47 -2.94
C GLY A 30 0.19 -5.54 -3.57
N ILE A 31 -0.42 -5.17 -4.70
CA ILE A 31 -1.15 -6.09 -5.58
C ILE A 31 -0.74 -5.87 -7.03
N LYS A 32 -0.91 -6.89 -7.85
CA LYS A 32 -1.03 -6.73 -9.31
C LYS A 32 -2.49 -6.91 -9.70
N LEU A 33 -3.04 -5.94 -10.41
CA LEU A 33 -4.43 -5.94 -10.85
C LEU A 33 -4.45 -5.87 -12.38
N ARG A 34 -5.19 -6.76 -13.02
CA ARG A 34 -5.51 -6.65 -14.44
C ARG A 34 -6.70 -5.72 -14.62
N LEU A 35 -6.57 -4.72 -15.48
CA LEU A 35 -7.68 -3.90 -15.94
C LEU A 35 -7.68 -3.92 -17.46
N GLU A 36 -8.74 -4.47 -18.03
CA GLU A 36 -8.86 -4.71 -19.46
C GLU A 36 -7.64 -5.46 -20.03
N LYS A 37 -6.80 -4.80 -20.85
CA LYS A 37 -5.60 -5.36 -21.48
C LYS A 37 -4.30 -4.95 -20.76
N GLN A 38 -4.39 -4.20 -19.66
CA GLN A 38 -3.25 -3.69 -18.93
C GLN A 38 -3.12 -4.36 -17.56
N THR A 39 -1.88 -4.44 -17.07
CA THR A 39 -1.59 -4.87 -15.71
C THR A 39 -1.03 -3.71 -14.93
N MET A 40 -1.66 -3.38 -13.82
CA MET A 40 -1.22 -2.34 -12.89
C MET A 40 -0.58 -2.98 -11.66
N THR A 41 0.51 -2.40 -11.18
CA THR A 41 1.07 -2.72 -9.87
C THR A 41 0.73 -1.58 -8.92
N ILE A 42 0.05 -1.91 -7.82
CA ILE A 42 -0.44 -0.93 -6.84
C ILE A 42 0.20 -1.25 -5.50
N PHE A 43 0.78 -0.23 -4.85
CA PHE A 43 1.31 -0.34 -3.50
C PHE A 43 0.53 0.56 -2.55
N SER A 44 0.20 0.03 -1.38
CA SER A 44 -0.25 0.80 -0.23
C SER A 44 0.87 0.80 0.80
N ALA A 45 1.28 2.00 1.20
CA ALA A 45 2.40 2.22 2.08
C ALA A 45 2.02 3.21 3.19
N TYR A 46 2.54 2.99 4.39
CA TYR A 46 2.50 3.96 5.48
C TYR A 46 3.91 4.41 5.80
N ALA A 47 4.25 5.63 5.37
CA ALA A 47 5.52 6.24 5.69
C ALA A 47 5.62 6.50 7.21
N SER A 48 6.80 6.30 7.80
CA SER A 48 7.04 6.83 9.14
C SER A 48 7.05 8.35 9.07
N GLN A 49 6.37 9.01 10.00
CA GLN A 49 6.46 10.46 10.17
C GLN A 49 7.90 10.95 10.38
N THR A 50 8.81 10.08 10.85
CA THR A 50 10.26 10.34 10.98
C THR A 50 10.99 10.54 9.64
N GLY A 51 10.29 10.43 8.50
CA GLY A 51 10.81 10.76 7.18
C GLY A 51 10.21 12.05 6.58
N GLU A 52 9.25 12.68 7.26
CA GLU A 52 8.74 14.00 6.91
C GLU A 52 9.36 15.03 7.87
N SER A 53 10.42 15.68 7.37
CA SER A 53 11.16 16.82 7.92
C SER A 53 12.31 16.52 8.91
N GLU A 54 13.54 16.71 8.43
CA GLU A 54 14.57 17.43 9.19
C GLU A 54 14.31 18.96 9.18
N GLU A 55 13.07 19.41 8.97
CA GLU A 55 12.69 20.77 9.33
C GLU A 55 12.23 20.73 10.79
N MET A 56 13.26 20.84 11.61
CA MET A 56 13.26 21.22 13.02
C MET A 56 12.13 22.23 13.28
N LYS A 57 11.09 21.82 14.02
CA LYS A 57 10.32 22.80 14.80
C LYS A 57 11.25 23.26 15.93
N SER A 58 11.93 24.38 15.73
CA SER A 58 12.45 25.16 16.85
C SER A 58 11.28 25.83 17.58
N ASP A 59 11.36 25.84 18.91
CA ASP A 59 10.47 26.54 19.83
C ASP A 59 10.33 28.04 19.52
#